data_AF-A0AAE0KP19-F1
#
_entry.id   AF-A0AAE0KP19-F1
#
_cell.length_a   1.000
_cell.length_b   1.000
_cell.length_c   1.000
_cell.angle_alpha   90.00
_cell.angle_beta   90.00
_cell.angle_gamma   90.00
#
_symmetry.space_group_name_H-M   'P 1'
#
loop_
_entity.id
_entity.type
_entity.pdbx_description
1 polymer ?
#
loop_
_entity_poly.entity_id
_entity_poly.type
_entity_poly.pdbx_seq_one_letter_code
_entity_poly.pdbx_strand_id
1 'polypeptide(L)' 'MLVVAQNGETSLWSPVEKGQAAVVESLLAKGADVSVANQAGVTVLHLAAGNGHKDVAERLVAKGADVSATDQ' A
#
# COMPACT_ATOMS: atom_id res chain seq x y z
N MET A 1 -7.68 14.66 -4.74
CA MET A 1 -8.37 14.03 -3.60
C MET A 1 -7.43 12.97 -3.08
N LEU A 2 -6.85 13.16 -1.90
CA LEU A 2 -6.27 12.02 -1.20
C LEU A 2 -7.42 11.04 -0.98
N VAL A 3 -7.36 9.85 -1.55
CA VAL A 3 -8.09 8.71 -0.97
C VAL A 3 -7.27 8.21 0.23
N VAL A 4 -6.72 9.12 1.06
CA VAL A 4 -6.70 8.79 2.48
C VAL A 4 -8.17 8.75 2.85
N ALA A 5 -8.70 7.54 3.06
CA ALA A 5 -9.42 7.18 4.27
C ALA A 5 -9.75 8.38 5.18
N GLN A 6 -10.56 9.30 4.68
CA GLN A 6 -11.22 10.30 5.49
C GLN A 6 -12.33 9.48 6.14
N ASN A 7 -12.21 9.28 7.46
CA ASN A 7 -13.13 8.59 8.36
C ASN A 7 -12.60 7.23 8.88
N GLY A 8 -11.61 7.24 9.78
CA GLY A 8 -11.32 6.10 10.66
C GLY A 8 -10.71 4.84 10.03
N GLU A 9 -10.57 4.77 8.71
CA GLU A 9 -9.86 3.69 8.02
C GLU A 9 -8.34 3.86 8.19
N THR A 10 -7.67 2.80 8.62
CA THR A 10 -6.24 2.86 8.91
C THR A 10 -5.43 2.88 7.61
N SER A 11 -4.72 3.97 7.36
CA SER A 11 -3.88 4.16 6.15
C SER A 11 -2.80 3.07 6.00
N LEU A 12 -2.71 2.46 4.81
CA LEU A 12 -1.63 1.53 4.45
C LEU A 12 -0.28 2.23 4.21
N TRP A 13 -0.26 3.55 4.02
CA TRP A 13 0.93 4.28 3.58
C TRP A 13 2.11 4.19 4.55
N SER A 14 1.88 4.59 5.81
CA SER A 14 2.94 4.62 6.83
C SER A 14 3.54 3.24 7.15
N PRO A 15 2.75 2.16 7.36
CA PRO A 15 3.34 0.85 7.62
C PRO A 15 4.05 0.29 6.39
N VAL A 16 3.57 0.57 5.17
CA VAL A 16 4.27 0.18 3.94
C VAL A 16 5.59 0.91 3.80
N GLU A 17 5.62 2.23 3.96
CA GLU A 17 6.84 3.05 3.89
C GLU A 17 7.92 2.54 4.87
N LYS A 18 7.50 2.16 6.08
CA LYS A 18 8.38 1.65 7.15
C LYS A 18 8.72 0.16 7.04
N GLY A 19 8.17 -0.57 6.06
CA GLY A 19 8.43 -2.01 5.92
C GLY A 19 7.78 -2.88 6.99
N GLN A 20 6.72 -2.40 7.66
CA GLN A 20 6.06 -3.07 8.77
C GLN A 20 5.10 -4.17 8.28
N ALA A 21 5.68 -5.25 7.74
CA ALA A 21 4.99 -6.42 7.19
C ALA A 21 3.79 -6.92 8.02
N ALA A 22 3.97 -7.10 9.33
CA ALA A 22 2.90 -7.60 10.21
C ALA A 22 1.71 -6.61 10.33
N VAL A 23 2.00 -5.31 10.34
CA VAL A 23 0.95 -4.27 10.39
C VAL A 23 0.22 -4.23 9.05
N VAL A 24 0.97 -4.23 7.94
CA VAL A 24 0.40 -4.30 6.58
C VAL A 24 -0.53 -5.50 6.46
N GLU A 25 -0.09 -6.69 6.86
CA GLU A 25 -0.91 -7.90 6.82
C GLU A 25 -2.19 -7.80 7.64
N SER A 26 -2.12 -7.24 8.86
CA SER A 26 -3.30 -7.03 9.70
C SER A 26 -4.30 -6.05 9.06
N LEU A 27 -3.82 -5.00 8.41
CA LEU A 27 -4.68 -4.03 7.73
C LEU A 27 -5.33 -4.64 6.48
N LEU A 28 -4.57 -5.39 5.70
CA LEU A 28 -5.10 -6.12 4.54
C LEU A 28 -6.11 -7.19 4.95
N ALA A 29 -5.93 -7.84 6.10
CA ALA A 29 -6.89 -8.77 6.67
C ALA A 29 -8.19 -8.08 7.13
N LYS A 30 -8.14 -6.78 7.46
CA LYS A 30 -9.30 -5.94 7.79
C LYS A 30 -9.96 -5.30 6.57
N GLY A 31 -9.48 -5.61 5.35
CA GLY A 31 -10.04 -5.09 4.11
C GLY A 31 -9.51 -3.73 3.68
N ALA A 32 -8.32 -3.34 4.15
CA ALA A 32 -7.67 -2.13 3.64
C ALA A 32 -7.46 -2.22 2.11
N ASP A 33 -7.81 -1.13 1.42
CA ASP A 33 -7.69 -1.02 -0.03
C ASP A 33 -6.21 -0.98 -0.45
N VAL A 34 -5.79 -1.84 -1.38
CA VAL A 34 -4.42 -1.90 -1.92
C VAL A 34 -4.21 -0.99 -3.13
N SER A 35 -5.28 -0.45 -3.69
CA SER A 35 -5.25 0.41 -4.90
C SER A 35 -4.94 1.88 -4.58
N VAL A 36 -4.67 2.22 -3.32
CA VAL A 36 -4.42 3.60 -2.91
C VAL A 36 -3.21 4.18 -3.64
N ALA A 37 -3.43 5.32 -4.29
CA ALA A 37 -2.44 6.09 -5.02
C ALA A 37 -2.47 7.56 -4.59
N ASN A 38 -1.31 8.24 -4.66
CA ASN A 38 -1.23 9.68 -4.41
C ASN A 38 -1.53 10.46 -5.70
N GLN A 39 -1.42 11.79 -5.63
CA GLN A 39 -1.71 12.66 -6.79
C GLN A 39 -0.76 12.49 -7.97
N ALA A 40 0.39 11.83 -7.77
CA ALA A 40 1.36 11.50 -8.80
C ALA A 40 1.22 10.04 -9.27
N GLY A 41 0.12 9.35 -8.97
CA GLY A 41 -0.09 7.95 -9.35
C GLY A 41 0.76 6.94 -8.55
N VAL A 42 1.59 7.38 -7.61
CA VAL A 42 2.43 6.49 -6.80
C VAL A 42 1.54 5.69 -5.87
N THR A 43 1.55 4.37 -6.03
CA THR A 43 0.80 3.40 -5.22
C THR A 43 1.58 2.94 -4.00
N VAL A 44 0.90 2.27 -3.06
CA VAL A 44 1.59 1.57 -1.95
C VAL A 44 2.56 0.49 -2.44
N LEU A 45 2.32 -0.12 -3.60
CA LEU A 45 3.27 -1.07 -4.19
C LEU A 45 4.55 -0.38 -4.69
N HIS A 46 4.44 0.80 -5.31
CA HIS A 46 5.60 1.60 -5.72
C HIS A 46 6.49 1.93 -4.50
N LEU A 47 5.88 2.31 -3.37
CA LEU A 47 6.63 2.63 -2.15
C LEU A 47 7.34 1.42 -1.57
N ALA A 48 6.67 0.27 -1.49
CA ALA A 48 7.28 -0.96 -1.01
C ALA A 48 8.47 -1.37 -1.90
N ALA A 49 8.30 -1.30 -3.22
CA ALA A 49 9.33 -1.63 -4.19
C ALA A 49 10.51 -0.64 -4.14
N GLY A 50 10.24 0.67 -4.14
CA GLY A 50 11.25 1.73 -4.10
C GLY A 50 12.09 1.72 -2.83
N ASN A 51 11.50 1.32 -1.70
CA ASN A 51 12.21 1.19 -0.42
C ASN A 51 12.87 -0.18 -0.21
N GLY A 52 12.71 -1.13 -1.14
CA GLY A 52 13.29 -2.47 -1.05
C GLY A 52 12.58 -3.41 -0.07
N HIS A 53 11.35 -3.09 0.35
CA HIS A 53 10.56 -3.88 1.30
C HIS A 53 9.87 -5.05 0.60
N LYS A 54 10.67 -6.02 0.13
CA LYS A 54 10.23 -7.19 -0.62
C LYS A 54 9.05 -7.91 0.04
N ASP A 55 9.16 -8.20 1.33
CA ASP A 55 8.13 -8.87 2.13
C ASP A 55 6.78 -8.11 2.16
N VAL A 56 6.82 -6.78 2.11
CA VAL A 56 5.62 -5.94 2.04
C VAL A 56 5.05 -5.96 0.63
N ALA A 57 5.91 -5.85 -0.40
CA ALA A 57 5.48 -5.92 -1.80
C ALA A 57 4.78 -7.25 -2.11
N GLU A 58 5.33 -8.37 -1.65
CA GLU A 58 4.72 -9.70 -1.84
C GLU A 58 3.32 -9.78 -1.22
N ARG A 59 3.11 -9.22 -0.02
CA ARG A 59 1.80 -9.18 0.64
C ARG A 59 0.79 -8.31 -0.11
N LEU A 60 1.23 -7.15 -0.62
CA LEU A 60 0.39 -6.26 -1.41
C LEU A 60 -0.05 -6.94 -2.71
N VAL A 61 0.88 -7.60 -3.42
CA VAL A 61 0.59 -8.37 -4.65
C VAL A 61 -0.35 -9.55 -4.36
N ALA A 62 -0.13 -10.28 -3.27
CA ALA A 62 -1.02 -11.37 -2.85
C ALA A 62 -2.45 -10.91 -2.54
N LYS A 63 -2.63 -9.61 -2.25
CA LYS A 63 -3.93 -8.98 -2.00
C LYS A 63 -4.48 -8.22 -3.21
N GLY A 64 -3.87 -8.39 -4.39
CA GLY A 64 -4.38 -7.84 -5.64
C GLY A 64 -3.90 -6.43 -5.96
N ALA A 65 -2.80 -5.97 -5.37
CA ALA A 65 -2.16 -4.74 -5.82
C ALA A 65 -1.74 -4.88 -7.30
N ASP A 66 -2.05 -3.85 -8.11
CA ASP A 66 -1.73 -3.83 -9.53
C ASP A 66 -0.22 -3.66 -9.73
N VAL A 67 0.43 -4.74 -10.18
CA VAL A 67 1.87 -4.78 -10.52
C VAL A 67 2.21 -4.00 -11.79
N SER A 68 1.20 -3.67 -12.60
CA SER A 68 1.34 -2.90 -13.84
C SER A 68 1.02 -1.41 -13.66
N ALA A 69 0.65 -0.99 -12.44
CA ALA A 69 0.41 0.40 -12.13
C ALA A 69 1.66 1.24 -12.45
N THR A 70 1.44 2.37 -13.10
CA THR A 70 2.48 3.37 -13.39
C THR A 70 2.19 4.63 -12.60
N ASP A 71 3.24 5.30 -12.13
CA ASP A 71 3.15 6.68 -11.68
C ASP A 71 2.94 7.65 -12.87
N GLN A 72 2.58 8.90 -12.59
CA GLN A 72 2.27 9.95 -13.56
C GLN A 72 3.39 10.97 -13.71
#